data_AF-A0A3E0PHD6-F1
#
_entry.id   AF-A0A3E0PHD6-F1
#
_cell.length_a   1.000
_cell.length_b   1.000
_cell.length_c   1.000
_cell.angle_alpha   90.00
_cell.angle_beta   90.00
_cell.angle_gamma   90.00
#
_symmetry.space_group_name_H-M   'P 1'
#
loop_
_entity.id
_entity.type
_entity.pdbx_description
1 polymer ?
#
loop_
_entity_poly.entity_id
_entity_poly.type
_entity_poly.pdbx_seq_one_letter_code
_entity_poly.pdbx_strand_id
1 'polypeptide(L)'
;MKRTTKGHEAARRGKRVAIFATAILLVLLSIQSANAQKLRLEIGEKLPESYLKKQKKNHLLAIHPSHYSPFFETKIDGVVYAIAFDKETKEIWYIQTSDEQFVTKDGFRVDKEIEIKGSAILIYPYWDVYGPRTKDGWWPVVGHIVGPSKDFFTNWKPDEKRTVAIDAFVKSRYLRPYRDDGKTGDGNGSSAP
;
A
#
# COMPACT_ATOMS: atom_id res chain seq x y z
N MET A 1 -19.25 -17.16 -80.15
CA MET A 1 -18.54 -17.69 -78.96
C MET A 1 -18.57 -16.67 -77.84
N LYS A 2 -19.35 -16.90 -76.77
CA LYS A 2 -19.40 -16.05 -75.57
C LYS A 2 -18.73 -16.81 -74.42
N ARG A 3 -17.55 -16.36 -73.97
CA ARG A 3 -16.86 -16.90 -72.78
C ARG A 3 -17.48 -16.32 -71.52
N THR A 4 -17.84 -17.21 -70.59
CA THR A 4 -18.54 -16.94 -69.33
C THR A 4 -17.55 -16.52 -68.23
N THR A 5 -17.75 -15.32 -67.68
CA THR A 5 -16.90 -14.66 -66.65
C THR A 5 -17.33 -14.90 -65.20
N LYS A 6 -18.21 -15.89 -64.93
CA LYS A 6 -18.81 -16.09 -63.59
C LYS A 6 -17.89 -16.72 -62.52
N GLY A 7 -16.72 -17.25 -62.89
CA GLY A 7 -15.85 -17.98 -61.95
C GLY A 7 -15.04 -17.12 -60.97
N HIS A 8 -14.81 -15.84 -61.27
CA HIS A 8 -13.85 -15.02 -60.51
C HIS A 8 -14.43 -14.27 -59.29
N GLU A 9 -15.76 -14.13 -59.18
CA GLU A 9 -16.39 -13.38 -58.08
C GLU A 9 -16.56 -14.21 -56.79
N ALA A 10 -16.81 -15.52 -56.90
CA ALA A 10 -17.02 -16.39 -55.73
C ALA A 10 -15.76 -16.53 -54.85
N ALA A 11 -14.57 -16.58 -55.47
CA ALA A 11 -13.28 -16.69 -54.78
C ALA A 11 -12.86 -15.41 -54.01
N ARG A 12 -13.41 -14.24 -54.37
CA ARG A 12 -13.07 -12.97 -53.71
C ARG A 12 -13.88 -12.70 -52.44
N ARG A 13 -15.09 -13.25 -52.32
CA ARG A 13 -15.92 -13.13 -51.10
C ARG A 13 -15.36 -13.93 -49.93
N GLY A 14 -14.87 -15.16 -50.16
CA GLY A 14 -14.28 -16.00 -49.11
C GLY A 14 -13.04 -15.39 -48.45
N LYS A 15 -12.18 -14.73 -49.24
CA LYS A 15 -10.97 -14.05 -48.73
C LYS A 15 -11.28 -12.83 -47.86
N ARG A 16 -12.36 -12.08 -48.15
CA ARG A 16 -12.75 -10.91 -47.35
C ARG A 16 -13.34 -11.30 -46.00
N VAL A 17 -14.11 -12.38 -45.93
CA VAL A 17 -14.67 -12.88 -44.66
C VAL A 17 -13.57 -13.45 -43.76
N ALA A 18 -12.58 -14.14 -44.32
CA ALA A 18 -11.45 -14.67 -43.57
C ALA A 18 -10.60 -13.56 -42.90
N ILE A 19 -10.31 -12.47 -43.62
CA ILE A 19 -9.51 -11.34 -43.09
C ILE A 19 -10.23 -10.64 -41.92
N PHE A 20 -11.54 -10.44 -42.01
CA PHE A 20 -12.32 -9.84 -40.92
C PHE A 20 -12.37 -10.72 -39.67
N ALA A 21 -12.51 -12.05 -39.83
CA ALA A 21 -12.51 -12.97 -38.71
C ALA A 21 -11.15 -13.01 -37.97
N THR A 22 -10.04 -12.94 -38.71
CA THR A 22 -8.69 -12.91 -38.11
C THR A 22 -8.42 -11.60 -37.35
N ALA A 23 -8.90 -10.46 -37.86
CA ALA A 23 -8.76 -9.18 -37.18
C ALA A 23 -9.53 -9.12 -35.85
N ILE A 24 -10.75 -9.70 -35.79
CA ILE A 24 -11.55 -9.75 -34.56
C ILE A 24 -10.90 -10.67 -33.51
N LEU A 25 -10.30 -11.79 -33.93
CA LEU A 25 -9.59 -12.70 -33.04
C LEU A 25 -8.34 -12.05 -32.42
N LEU A 26 -7.59 -11.26 -33.19
CA LEU A 26 -6.44 -10.49 -32.72
C LEU A 26 -6.82 -9.40 -31.71
N VAL A 27 -7.97 -8.73 -31.91
CA VAL A 27 -8.51 -7.74 -30.96
C VAL A 27 -8.98 -8.40 -29.66
N LEU A 28 -9.60 -9.58 -29.74
CA LEU A 28 -10.04 -10.32 -28.54
C LEU A 28 -8.86 -10.88 -27.72
N LEU A 29 -7.79 -11.32 -28.39
CA LEU A 29 -6.56 -11.78 -27.72
C LEU A 29 -5.79 -10.64 -27.02
N SER A 30 -5.91 -9.40 -27.49
CA SER A 30 -5.21 -8.26 -26.87
C SER A 30 -5.94 -7.68 -25.64
N ILE A 31 -7.21 -8.04 -25.41
CA ILE A 31 -7.97 -7.60 -24.22
C ILE A 31 -7.68 -8.47 -22.98
N GLN A 32 -7.22 -9.72 -23.15
CA GLN A 32 -6.99 -10.64 -22.02
C GLN A 32 -5.72 -10.35 -21.20
N SER A 33 -4.77 -9.56 -21.71
CA SER A 33 -3.47 -9.36 -21.04
C SER A 33 -3.43 -8.21 -20.03
N ALA A 34 -4.51 -7.46 -19.82
CA ALA A 34 -4.47 -6.22 -19.03
C ALA A 34 -5.02 -6.30 -17.59
N ASN A 35 -5.64 -7.41 -17.19
CA ASN A 35 -6.16 -7.57 -15.83
C ASN A 35 -5.11 -8.13 -14.85
N ALA A 36 -3.87 -7.66 -14.94
CA ALA A 36 -2.98 -7.71 -13.79
C ALA A 36 -3.59 -6.80 -12.72
N GLN A 37 -4.33 -7.39 -11.78
CA GLN A 37 -5.01 -6.67 -10.72
C GLN A 37 -3.98 -5.79 -10.01
N LYS A 38 -4.08 -4.47 -10.22
CA LYS A 38 -3.19 -3.50 -9.60
C LYS A 38 -3.41 -3.61 -8.10
N LEU A 39 -2.37 -4.05 -7.38
CA LEU A 39 -2.41 -4.13 -5.93
C LEU A 39 -2.69 -2.74 -5.38
N ARG A 40 -3.77 -2.57 -4.61
CA ARG A 40 -4.03 -1.31 -3.94
C ARG A 40 -3.41 -1.39 -2.55
N LEU A 41 -2.67 -0.35 -2.21
CA LEU A 41 -1.93 -0.25 -0.94
C LEU A 41 -2.86 0.24 0.17
N GLU A 42 -3.85 -0.60 0.50
CA GLU A 42 -4.84 -0.32 1.53
C GLU A 42 -4.88 -1.44 2.58
N ILE A 43 -5.07 -1.05 3.84
CA ILE A 43 -5.19 -1.98 4.95
C ILE A 43 -6.51 -2.75 4.83
N GLY A 44 -6.45 -4.06 5.07
CA GLY A 44 -7.58 -4.99 4.89
C GLY A 44 -7.72 -5.52 3.47
N GLU A 45 -6.97 -5.01 2.49
CA GLU A 45 -7.01 -5.55 1.14
C GLU A 45 -6.34 -6.93 1.09
N LYS A 46 -6.98 -7.89 0.41
CA LYS A 46 -6.44 -9.22 0.22
C LYS A 46 -5.34 -9.20 -0.84
N LEU A 47 -4.18 -9.77 -0.50
CA LEU A 47 -3.07 -9.88 -1.42
C LEU A 47 -3.35 -10.87 -2.56
N PRO A 48 -3.04 -10.52 -3.82
CA PRO A 48 -3.01 -11.48 -4.91
C PRO A 48 -1.94 -12.55 -4.67
N GLU A 49 -2.20 -13.78 -5.12
CA GLU A 49 -1.26 -14.91 -4.94
C GLU A 49 0.15 -14.63 -5.50
N SER A 50 0.23 -13.83 -6.57
CA SER A 50 1.50 -13.44 -7.17
C SER A 50 2.43 -12.70 -6.19
N TYR A 51 1.86 -11.94 -5.24
CA TYR A 51 2.62 -11.26 -4.21
C TYR A 51 2.97 -12.19 -3.03
N LEU A 52 2.07 -13.12 -2.68
CA LEU A 52 2.33 -14.11 -1.64
C LEU A 52 3.55 -14.99 -1.96
N LYS A 53 3.78 -15.29 -3.25
CA LYS A 53 4.97 -16.03 -3.72
C LYS A 53 6.29 -15.27 -3.52
N LYS A 54 6.26 -13.95 -3.33
CA LYS A 54 7.45 -13.14 -3.05
C LYS A 54 7.92 -13.24 -1.60
N GLN A 55 7.05 -13.72 -0.70
CA GLN A 55 7.38 -13.89 0.71
C GLN A 55 8.48 -14.95 0.86
N LYS A 56 9.58 -14.58 1.52
CA LYS A 56 10.61 -15.53 1.94
C LYS A 56 10.18 -16.27 3.21
N LYS A 57 10.57 -17.53 3.34
CA LYS A 57 10.28 -18.34 4.54
C LYS A 57 10.91 -17.67 5.78
N ASN A 58 10.16 -17.61 6.88
CA ASN A 58 10.55 -17.02 8.17
C ASN A 58 10.89 -15.51 8.15
N HIS A 59 10.52 -14.79 7.09
CA HIS A 59 10.65 -13.34 7.07
C HIS A 59 9.45 -12.70 7.77
N LEU A 60 9.67 -12.19 8.97
CA LEU A 60 8.66 -11.55 9.80
C LEU A 60 9.03 -10.08 10.01
N LEU A 61 8.03 -9.21 9.94
CA LEU A 61 8.14 -7.80 10.28
C LEU A 61 7.41 -7.57 11.60
N ALA A 62 8.04 -6.82 12.48
CA ALA A 62 7.42 -6.34 13.70
C ALA A 62 6.49 -5.17 13.30
N ILE A 63 5.17 -5.31 13.49
CA ILE A 63 4.16 -4.34 13.00
C ILE A 63 3.39 -3.64 14.13
N HIS A 64 3.67 -4.05 15.36
CA HIS A 64 3.21 -3.51 16.63
C HIS A 64 4.18 -4.02 17.72
N PRO A 65 4.34 -3.34 18.88
CA PRO A 65 5.22 -3.81 19.97
C PRO A 65 5.08 -5.28 20.38
N SER A 66 3.88 -5.84 20.23
CA SER A 66 3.56 -7.22 20.61
C SER A 66 3.17 -8.11 19.43
N HIS A 67 3.37 -7.67 18.18
CA HIS A 67 2.87 -8.39 17.00
C HIS A 67 3.89 -8.44 15.87
N TYR A 68 4.12 -9.65 15.35
CA TYR A 68 4.92 -9.92 14.16
C TYR A 68 4.07 -10.55 13.07
N SER A 69 4.32 -10.18 11.83
CA SER A 69 3.55 -10.64 10.69
C SER A 69 4.48 -11.00 9.51
N PRO A 70 4.15 -12.04 8.73
CA PRO A 70 4.81 -12.29 7.46
C PRO A 70 4.82 -11.05 6.58
N PHE A 71 5.95 -10.78 5.92
CA PHE A 71 6.06 -9.65 5.03
C PHE A 71 6.91 -9.95 3.79
N PHE A 72 6.79 -9.07 2.80
CA PHE A 72 7.70 -8.99 1.66
C PHE A 72 7.95 -7.53 1.29
N GLU A 73 9.04 -7.31 0.56
CA GLU A 73 9.34 -6.02 -0.04
C GLU A 73 9.02 -6.05 -1.54
N THR A 74 8.46 -4.96 -2.06
CA THR A 74 8.19 -4.84 -3.49
C THR A 74 8.25 -3.38 -3.93
N LYS A 75 8.64 -3.19 -5.18
CA LYS A 75 8.56 -1.89 -5.85
C LYS A 75 7.18 -1.76 -6.53
N ILE A 76 6.47 -0.68 -6.29
CA ILE A 76 5.18 -0.35 -6.93
C ILE A 76 5.27 1.11 -7.39
N ASP A 77 5.03 1.35 -8.68
CA ASP A 77 5.07 2.67 -9.29
C ASP A 77 6.34 3.48 -8.96
N GLY A 78 7.50 2.81 -8.87
CA GLY A 78 8.78 3.46 -8.57
C GLY A 78 9.19 3.43 -7.09
N VAL A 79 8.27 3.16 -6.17
CA VAL A 79 8.50 3.28 -4.71
C VAL A 79 8.63 1.90 -4.07
N VAL A 80 9.61 1.73 -3.18
CA VAL A 80 9.81 0.51 -2.40
C VAL A 80 8.92 0.50 -1.16
N TYR A 81 8.17 -0.59 -0.97
CA TYR A 81 7.32 -0.81 0.19
C TYR A 81 7.67 -2.13 0.88
N ALA A 82 7.65 -2.12 2.21
CA ALA A 82 7.50 -3.32 3.03
C ALA A 82 6.01 -3.53 3.32
N ILE A 83 5.47 -4.70 2.97
CA ILE A 83 4.06 -5.03 3.13
C ILE A 83 3.94 -6.28 3.99
N ALA A 84 3.35 -6.13 5.18
CA ALA A 84 3.04 -7.25 6.05
C ALA A 84 1.54 -7.57 6.02
N PHE A 85 1.22 -8.85 6.20
CA PHE A 85 -0.11 -9.37 5.97
C PHE A 85 -0.45 -10.53 6.91
N ASP A 86 -1.73 -10.74 7.10
CA ASP A 86 -2.22 -11.87 7.88
C ASP A 86 -1.93 -13.20 7.19
N LYS A 87 -1.39 -14.15 7.93
CA LYS A 87 -0.99 -15.43 7.35
C LYS A 87 -2.19 -16.24 6.86
N GLU A 88 -3.36 -16.08 7.45
CA GLU A 88 -4.53 -16.90 7.19
C GLU A 88 -5.43 -16.27 6.13
N THR A 89 -5.91 -15.06 6.39
CA THR A 89 -6.81 -14.28 5.52
C THR A 89 -6.10 -13.68 4.31
N LYS A 90 -4.78 -13.52 4.38
CA LYS A 90 -3.94 -12.84 3.37
C LYS A 90 -4.24 -11.34 3.22
N GLU A 91 -4.91 -10.74 4.19
CA GLU A 91 -5.19 -9.31 4.22
C GLU A 91 -3.95 -8.51 4.61
N ILE A 92 -3.73 -7.36 3.97
CA ILE A 92 -2.67 -6.42 4.34
C ILE A 92 -2.97 -5.83 5.72
N TRP A 93 -2.03 -5.97 6.65
CA TRP A 93 -2.16 -5.42 8.01
C TRP A 93 -1.25 -4.23 8.25
N TYR A 94 -0.16 -4.13 7.50
CA TYR A 94 0.83 -3.11 7.66
C TYR A 94 1.53 -2.82 6.33
N ILE A 95 1.74 -1.54 6.06
CA ILE A 95 2.48 -1.05 4.89
C ILE A 95 3.43 0.02 5.40
N GLN A 96 4.69 -0.07 5.02
CA GLN A 96 5.70 0.94 5.33
C GLN A 96 6.50 1.28 4.08
N THR A 97 6.91 2.53 3.98
CA THR A 97 7.93 2.98 3.03
C THR A 97 8.81 4.04 3.67
N SER A 98 10.10 3.96 3.41
CA SER A 98 11.11 4.98 3.72
C SER A 98 11.79 5.46 2.44
N ASP A 99 11.14 5.27 1.28
CA ASP A 99 11.68 5.64 -0.02
C ASP A 99 11.42 7.13 -0.28
N GLU A 100 12.48 7.89 -0.58
CA GLU A 100 12.42 9.34 -0.83
C GLU A 100 11.54 9.73 -2.03
N GLN A 101 11.24 8.79 -2.94
CA GLN A 101 10.33 9.02 -4.06
C GLN A 101 8.85 9.02 -3.63
N PHE A 102 8.54 8.53 -2.44
CA PHE A 102 7.18 8.52 -1.93
C PHE A 102 6.70 9.94 -1.55
N VAL A 103 5.48 10.27 -1.98
CA VAL A 103 4.84 11.55 -1.68
C VAL A 103 3.39 11.29 -1.29
N THR A 104 2.97 11.80 -0.13
CA THR A 104 1.57 11.71 0.31
C THR A 104 0.68 12.68 -0.47
N LYS A 105 -0.65 12.52 -0.39
CA LYS A 105 -1.60 13.49 -0.95
C LYS A 105 -1.48 14.90 -0.36
N ASP A 106 -0.90 15.02 0.83
CA ASP A 106 -0.62 16.32 1.46
C ASP A 106 0.74 16.90 1.06
N GLY A 107 1.52 16.20 0.24
CA GLY A 107 2.81 16.65 -0.27
C GLY A 107 4.01 16.32 0.62
N PHE A 108 3.81 15.57 1.71
CA PHE A 108 4.89 15.17 2.61
C PHE A 108 5.77 14.09 1.99
N ARG A 109 7.06 14.09 2.35
CA ARG A 109 8.09 13.17 1.85
C ARG A 109 9.04 12.76 2.96
N VAL A 110 9.73 11.64 2.75
CA VAL A 110 10.83 11.19 3.62
C VAL A 110 11.97 12.21 3.56
N ASP A 111 12.69 12.36 4.68
CA ASP A 111 13.77 13.35 4.91
C ASP A 111 13.37 14.81 4.74
N LYS A 112 12.05 15.09 4.68
CA LYS A 112 11.53 16.46 4.75
C LYS A 112 10.99 16.75 6.13
N GLU A 113 11.14 18.01 6.49
CA GLU A 113 10.70 18.53 7.78
C GLU A 113 9.21 18.84 7.77
N ILE A 114 8.56 18.60 8.91
CA ILE A 114 7.17 18.94 9.17
C ILE A 114 7.07 19.65 10.54
N GLU A 115 6.34 20.76 10.58
CA GLU A 115 5.98 21.41 11.84
C GLU A 115 4.75 20.70 12.43
N ILE A 116 4.92 20.13 13.62
CA ILE A 116 3.85 19.41 14.32
C ILE A 116 3.57 20.09 15.66
N LYS A 117 2.33 20.05 16.11
CA LYS A 117 1.93 20.45 17.47
C LYS A 117 2.00 19.24 18.39
N GLY A 118 2.51 19.38 19.61
CA GLY A 118 2.67 18.24 20.53
C GLY A 118 1.37 17.47 20.80
N SER A 119 0.21 18.13 20.79
CA SER A 119 -1.09 17.45 20.92
C SER A 119 -1.49 16.59 19.72
N ALA A 120 -0.76 16.66 18.60
CA ALA A 120 -1.07 15.96 17.36
C ALA A 120 -0.15 14.76 17.09
N ILE A 121 0.85 14.51 17.95
CA ILE A 121 1.67 13.31 17.86
C ILE A 121 0.95 12.12 18.49
N LEU A 122 1.18 10.95 17.92
CA LEU A 122 0.75 9.67 18.48
C LEU A 122 1.99 8.90 18.90
N ILE A 123 2.09 8.59 20.18
CA ILE A 123 3.22 7.88 20.77
C ILE A 123 2.81 6.43 21.04
N TYR A 124 3.54 5.48 20.46
CA TYR A 124 3.53 4.09 20.92
C TYR A 124 4.81 3.85 21.74
N PRO A 125 4.70 3.64 23.07
CA PRO A 125 5.87 3.41 23.92
C PRO A 125 6.72 2.25 23.40
N TYR A 126 8.06 2.43 23.43
CA TYR A 126 9.06 1.46 22.95
C TYR A 126 8.97 1.14 21.45
N TRP A 127 8.32 2.03 20.68
CA TRP A 127 8.12 1.89 19.25
C TRP A 127 8.39 3.24 18.58
N ASP A 128 7.48 3.65 17.71
CA ASP A 128 7.58 4.84 16.89
C ASP A 128 6.72 5.98 17.45
N VAL A 129 7.11 7.17 17.08
CA VAL A 129 6.34 8.40 17.23
C VAL A 129 5.81 8.79 15.86
N TYR A 130 4.50 8.96 15.79
CA TYR A 130 3.82 9.31 14.55
C TYR A 130 3.35 10.76 14.60
N GLY A 131 3.51 11.46 13.49
CA GLY A 131 2.86 12.76 13.29
C GLY A 131 1.38 12.62 12.91
N PRO A 132 0.71 13.73 12.55
CA PRO A 132 -0.70 13.71 12.17
C PRO A 132 -0.94 12.87 10.91
N ARG A 133 -2.05 12.14 10.89
CA ARG A 133 -2.45 11.30 9.76
C ARG A 133 -2.77 12.15 8.52
N THR A 134 -2.22 11.77 7.37
CA THR A 134 -2.47 12.44 6.09
C THR A 134 -3.84 12.10 5.51
N LYS A 135 -4.31 12.88 4.52
CA LYS A 135 -5.61 12.69 3.85
C LYS A 135 -5.77 11.35 3.13
N ASP A 136 -4.68 10.75 2.66
CA ASP A 136 -4.62 9.40 2.10
C ASP A 136 -4.34 8.31 3.14
N GLY A 137 -4.34 8.68 4.42
CA GLY A 137 -4.40 7.75 5.53
C GLY A 137 -3.05 7.24 6.01
N TRP A 138 -1.93 7.82 5.56
CA TRP A 138 -0.59 7.52 6.04
C TRP A 138 -0.28 8.24 7.34
N TRP A 139 0.54 7.60 8.17
CA TRP A 139 1.12 8.18 9.36
C TRP A 139 2.60 8.45 9.10
N PRO A 140 3.08 9.70 9.14
CA PRO A 140 4.50 9.98 9.10
C PRO A 140 5.14 9.49 10.40
N VAL A 141 6.20 8.69 10.29
CA VAL A 141 7.08 8.34 11.41
C VAL A 141 8.07 9.48 11.56
N VAL A 142 8.09 10.11 12.73
CA VAL A 142 8.92 11.30 13.01
C VAL A 142 9.95 11.06 14.10
N GLY A 143 10.08 9.80 14.53
CA GLY A 143 11.11 9.36 15.46
C GLY A 143 10.71 8.06 16.16
N HIS A 144 11.57 7.63 17.09
CA HIS A 144 11.42 6.40 17.84
C HIS A 144 11.59 6.66 19.34
N ILE A 145 10.88 5.94 20.20
CA ILE A 145 11.01 6.05 21.67
C ILE A 145 12.01 5.00 22.17
N VAL A 146 13.25 5.15 21.74
CA VAL A 146 14.38 4.34 22.19
C VAL A 146 15.59 5.23 22.43
N GLY A 147 16.33 4.97 23.52
CA GLY A 147 17.57 5.71 23.80
C GLY A 147 17.36 7.23 24.00
N PRO A 148 18.28 8.08 23.48
CA PRO A 148 18.29 9.53 23.74
C PRO A 148 17.06 10.29 23.23
N SER A 149 16.35 9.78 22.21
CA SER A 149 15.18 10.45 21.64
C SER A 149 13.93 10.32 22.52
N LYS A 150 13.92 9.42 23.51
CA LYS A 150 12.80 9.24 24.42
C LYS A 150 12.41 10.58 25.07
N ASP A 151 13.38 11.25 25.69
CA ASP A 151 13.14 12.49 26.43
C ASP A 151 12.70 13.64 25.51
N PHE A 152 13.10 13.61 24.23
CA PHE A 152 12.68 14.61 23.25
C PHE A 152 11.16 14.57 23.04
N PHE A 153 10.60 13.38 22.80
CA PHE A 153 9.17 13.22 22.51
C PHE A 153 8.30 13.18 23.77
N THR A 154 8.79 12.61 24.88
CA THR A 154 7.98 12.52 26.11
C THR A 154 7.82 13.86 26.83
N ASN A 155 8.71 14.82 26.59
CA ASN A 155 8.63 16.17 27.17
C ASN A 155 8.01 17.20 26.22
N TRP A 156 7.46 16.77 25.09
CA TRP A 156 6.82 17.67 24.13
C TRP A 156 5.45 18.13 24.66
N LYS A 157 5.33 19.43 24.96
CA LYS A 157 4.07 19.97 25.51
C LYS A 157 2.96 19.98 24.46
N PRO A 158 1.68 19.78 24.85
CA PRO A 158 0.57 19.72 23.91
C PRO A 158 0.42 20.95 23.01
N ASP A 159 0.72 22.15 23.50
CA ASP A 159 0.60 23.42 22.79
C ASP A 159 1.86 23.82 22.01
N GLU A 160 3.01 23.20 22.32
CA GLU A 160 4.29 23.47 21.70
C GLU A 160 4.34 22.92 20.27
N LYS A 161 4.89 23.73 19.36
CA LYS A 161 5.19 23.28 18.00
C LYS A 161 6.68 23.01 17.85
N ARG A 162 7.02 21.93 17.14
CA ARG A 162 8.40 21.62 16.76
C ARG A 162 8.45 21.15 15.32
N THR A 163 9.58 21.43 14.69
CA THR A 163 9.94 20.92 13.37
C THR A 163 10.75 19.64 13.54
N VAL A 164 10.33 18.58 12.85
CA VAL A 164 10.98 17.26 12.88
C VAL A 164 11.06 16.70 11.47
N ALA A 165 12.09 15.92 11.18
CA ALA A 165 12.19 15.17 9.92
C ALA A 165 11.24 13.98 9.91
N ILE A 166 10.81 13.58 8.72
CA ILE A 166 10.01 12.37 8.50
C ILE A 166 10.94 11.24 8.09
N ASP A 167 11.02 10.18 8.91
CA ASP A 167 11.88 9.03 8.67
C ASP A 167 11.22 8.01 7.73
N ALA A 168 9.90 7.87 7.82
CA ALA A 168 9.12 6.92 7.02
C ALA A 168 7.64 7.29 6.99
N PHE A 169 6.86 6.55 6.22
CA PHE A 169 5.41 6.56 6.27
C PHE A 169 4.87 5.16 6.49
N VAL A 170 3.83 5.06 7.32
CA VAL A 170 3.17 3.79 7.60
C VAL A 170 1.66 3.86 7.45
N LYS A 171 1.06 2.76 7.00
CA LYS A 171 -0.36 2.44 7.23
C LYS A 171 -0.38 1.18 8.08
N SER A 172 -1.24 1.13 9.09
CA SER A 172 -1.34 -0.02 9.99
C SER A 172 -2.75 -0.19 10.51
N ARG A 173 -3.19 -1.45 10.64
CA ARG A 173 -4.45 -1.80 11.33
C ARG A 173 -4.40 -1.50 12.83
N TYR A 174 -3.20 -1.45 13.40
CA TYR A 174 -2.99 -1.23 14.84
C TYR A 174 -2.94 0.24 15.23
N LEU A 175 -2.61 1.12 14.28
CA LEU A 175 -2.59 2.56 14.50
C LEU A 175 -4.02 3.11 14.40
N ARG A 176 -4.61 3.38 15.56
CA ARG A 176 -5.88 4.10 15.66
C ARG A 176 -5.59 5.45 16.31
N PRO A 177 -6.21 6.54 15.82
CA PRO A 177 -6.16 7.79 16.55
C PRO A 177 -6.72 7.53 17.95
N TYR A 178 -6.00 7.97 18.98
CA TYR A 178 -6.49 7.96 20.34
C TYR A 178 -7.81 8.75 20.36
N ARG A 179 -8.92 8.09 20.70
CA ARG A 179 -10.20 8.77 20.89
C ARG A 179 -10.13 9.49 22.22
N ASP A 180 -10.17 10.81 22.19
CA ASP A 180 -10.22 11.70 23.35
C ASP A 180 -11.62 11.73 24.01
N ASP A 181 -12.38 10.63 23.94
CA ASP A 181 -13.71 10.53 24.53
C ASP A 181 -13.68 10.07 26.00
N GLY A 182 -12.49 10.06 26.63
CA GLY A 182 -12.30 9.61 28.01
C GLY A 182 -12.61 8.13 28.24
N LYS A 183 -12.95 7.38 27.18
CA LYS A 183 -13.06 5.94 27.21
C LYS A 183 -11.78 5.41 26.60
N THR A 184 -10.84 5.04 27.46
CA THR A 184 -9.91 3.97 27.09
C THR A 184 -10.79 2.83 26.58
N GLY A 185 -10.90 2.68 25.26
CA GLY A 185 -11.45 1.48 24.69
C GLY A 185 -10.48 0.41 25.13
N ASP A 186 -10.82 -0.28 26.22
CA ASP A 186 -10.04 -1.37 26.76
C ASP A 186 -9.65 -2.24 25.57
N GLY A 187 -8.35 -2.27 25.30
CA GLY A 187 -7.74 -2.99 24.19
C GLY A 187 -7.84 -4.50 24.36
N ASN A 188 -8.95 -4.98 24.93
CA ASN A 188 -9.30 -6.38 25.12
C ASN A 188 -10.45 -6.78 24.18
N GLY A 189 -10.54 -6.14 23.02
CA GLY A 189 -11.26 -6.67 21.86
C GLY A 189 -10.48 -7.79 21.20
N SER A 190 -10.14 -8.83 21.98
CA SER A 190 -9.88 -10.17 21.45
C SER A 190 -11.21 -10.70 20.94
N SER A 191 -11.44 -10.50 19.64
CA SER A 191 -12.40 -11.27 18.85
C SER A 191 -12.11 -10.99 17.38
N ALA A 192 -11.00 -11.55 16.91
CA ALA A 192 -11.02 -12.18 15.60
C ALA A 192 -11.58 -13.60 15.81
N PRO A 193 -12.47 -14.11 14.94
CA PRO A 193 -12.88 -15.50 14.94
C PRO A 193 -11.71 -16.46 14.68
#